data_AF-A0ABD2VED6-F1
#
_entry.id   AF-A0ABD2VED6-F1
#
_cell.length_a   1.000
_cell.length_b   1.000
_cell.length_c   1.000
_cell.angle_alpha   90.00
_cell.angle_beta   90.00
_cell.angle_gamma   90.00
#
_symmetry.space_group_name_H-M   'P 1'
#
loop_
_entity.id
_entity.type
_entity.pdbx_description
1 polymer ?
#
loop_
_entity_poly.entity_id
_entity_poly.type
_entity_poly.pdbx_seq_one_letter_code
_entity_poly.pdbx_strand_id
1 'polypeptide(L)'
;MMLAFASPSCCSVHTSSTCHTLLRELEQIWKDIGETEADKDHMLSELERECLEVYRRKVEEAANTKACLHQSVATKEAEVATLMAALGELNVNSLKQPEKKSASLKEQLALVTPLIDDLRVKKDERVKQFADVKTQIDKITSEISGYSNIINAVSSLNLEDHDLSLRNLSEYKSHLRALQKEKSERIQKVVDCVNEVHSLCGVLGLDFGKTVSDVHPSLHETSLGQSTNISVSALESLEQAIFRLKTERKVRYQKMLLDCCLSFGP
;
A
#
# COMPACT_ATOMS: atom_id res chain seq x y z
N MET A 1 43.48 -9.47 -51.88
CA MET A 1 43.75 -8.97 -50.50
C MET A 1 42.80 -9.73 -49.59
N MET A 2 43.26 -10.82 -48.97
CA MET A 2 42.41 -11.70 -48.14
C MET A 2 42.00 -10.96 -46.87
N LEU A 3 40.70 -10.76 -46.67
CA LEU A 3 40.17 -10.23 -45.43
C LEU A 3 40.27 -11.31 -44.34
N ALA A 4 41.09 -11.00 -43.34
CA ALA A 4 41.31 -11.84 -42.16
C ALA A 4 40.00 -11.97 -41.37
N PHE A 5 39.48 -13.20 -41.31
CA PHE A 5 38.36 -13.58 -40.45
C PHE A 5 38.80 -13.56 -38.97
N ALA A 6 38.53 -12.47 -38.27
CA ALA A 6 38.62 -12.44 -36.82
C ALA A 6 37.21 -12.62 -36.21
N SER A 7 36.91 -13.80 -35.67
CA SER A 7 35.78 -14.06 -34.75
C SER A 7 35.84 -15.46 -34.07
N PRO A 8 35.09 -15.70 -32.96
CA PRO A 8 35.55 -16.50 -31.82
C PRO A 8 35.42 -18.03 -31.95
N SER A 9 36.57 -18.68 -31.88
CA SER A 9 36.98 -19.86 -31.08
C SER A 9 36.15 -21.15 -30.90
N CYS A 10 35.02 -21.42 -31.56
CA CYS A 10 34.54 -22.83 -31.58
C CYS A 10 33.83 -23.28 -32.88
N CYS A 11 32.97 -22.45 -33.47
CA CYS A 11 32.30 -22.81 -34.74
C CYS A 11 33.06 -22.37 -36.01
N SER A 12 34.00 -21.44 -35.87
CA SER A 12 34.73 -20.81 -36.99
C SER A 12 35.57 -21.79 -37.81
N VAL A 13 36.09 -22.85 -37.18
CA VAL A 13 37.00 -23.81 -37.83
C VAL A 13 36.26 -24.79 -38.75
N HIS A 14 35.04 -25.20 -38.38
CA HIS A 14 34.24 -26.15 -39.17
C HIS A 14 33.48 -25.50 -40.34
N THR A 15 33.04 -24.25 -40.20
CA THR A 15 32.38 -23.53 -41.30
C THR A 15 33.38 -23.07 -42.36
N SER A 16 34.57 -22.65 -41.93
CA SER A 16 35.69 -22.31 -42.83
C SER A 16 36.10 -23.49 -43.70
N SER A 17 36.21 -24.71 -43.13
CA SER A 17 36.58 -25.90 -43.89
C SER A 17 35.50 -26.34 -44.89
N THR A 18 34.22 -26.15 -44.55
CA THR A 18 33.09 -26.51 -45.41
C THR A 18 32.94 -25.51 -46.56
N CYS A 19 33.05 -24.20 -46.29
CA CYS A 19 32.99 -23.15 -47.30
C CYS A 19 34.15 -23.26 -48.30
N HIS A 20 35.36 -23.54 -47.80
CA HIS A 20 36.54 -23.77 -48.63
C HIS A 20 36.41 -25.03 -49.51
N THR A 21 35.70 -26.05 -49.05
CA THR A 21 35.45 -27.27 -49.85
C THR A 21 34.45 -27.01 -50.97
N LEU A 22 33.34 -26.33 -50.66
CA LEU A 22 32.33 -25.93 -51.66
C LEU A 22 32.90 -24.98 -52.72
N LEU A 23 33.77 -24.04 -52.33
CA LEU A 23 34.43 -23.15 -53.28
C LEU A 23 35.36 -23.91 -54.24
N ARG A 24 36.12 -24.90 -53.75
CA ARG A 24 36.95 -25.75 -54.62
C ARG A 24 36.12 -26.59 -55.60
N GLU A 25 34.97 -27.09 -55.15
CA GLU A 25 34.04 -27.80 -56.04
C GLU A 25 33.47 -26.86 -57.12
N LEU A 26 33.08 -25.65 -56.74
CA LEU A 26 32.58 -24.63 -57.67
C LEU A 26 33.65 -24.22 -58.70
N GLU A 27 34.89 -24.01 -58.27
CA GLU A 27 36.04 -23.73 -59.15
C GLU A 27 36.28 -24.86 -60.16
N GLN A 28 36.18 -26.12 -59.71
CA GLN A 28 36.32 -27.28 -60.59
C GLN A 28 35.18 -27.33 -61.62
N ILE A 29 33.93 -27.08 -61.21
CA ILE A 29 32.77 -27.05 -62.12
C ILE A 29 32.91 -25.93 -63.15
N TRP A 30 33.30 -24.73 -62.73
CA TRP A 30 33.53 -23.61 -63.65
C TRP A 30 34.63 -23.91 -64.67
N LYS A 31 35.68 -24.62 -64.25
CA LYS A 31 36.73 -25.10 -65.15
C LYS A 31 36.20 -26.12 -66.16
N ASP A 32 35.33 -27.03 -65.72
CA ASP A 32 34.76 -28.08 -66.57
C ASP A 32 33.77 -27.52 -67.61
N ILE A 33 33.02 -26.46 -67.26
CA ILE A 33 32.03 -25.82 -68.14
C ILE A 33 32.68 -24.75 -69.07
N GLY A 34 33.83 -24.20 -68.67
CA GLY A 34 34.50 -23.13 -69.41
C GLY A 34 33.94 -21.74 -69.11
N GLU A 35 33.52 -21.50 -67.86
CA GLU A 35 32.97 -20.20 -67.41
C GLU A 35 34.00 -19.07 -67.57
N THR A 36 33.55 -17.86 -67.92
CA THR A 36 34.46 -16.72 -68.10
C THR A 36 34.92 -16.16 -66.75
N GLU A 37 36.11 -15.55 -66.69
CA GLU A 37 36.58 -14.92 -65.45
C GLU A 37 35.64 -13.80 -64.96
N ALA A 38 35.01 -13.06 -65.88
CA ALA A 38 34.06 -12.02 -65.53
C ALA A 38 32.79 -12.58 -64.85
N ASP A 39 32.27 -13.71 -65.36
CA ASP A 39 31.08 -14.35 -64.79
C ASP A 39 31.40 -15.00 -63.43
N LYS A 40 32.59 -15.59 -63.27
CA LYS A 40 33.09 -16.08 -61.97
C LYS A 40 33.19 -14.96 -60.95
N ASP A 41 33.84 -13.84 -61.31
CA ASP A 41 34.00 -12.66 -60.45
C ASP A 41 32.65 -12.08 -60.04
N HIS A 42 31.70 -12.03 -60.97
CA HIS A 42 30.32 -11.62 -60.69
C HIS A 42 29.68 -12.58 -59.66
N MET A 43 29.67 -13.88 -59.93
CA MET A 43 29.07 -14.87 -59.02
C MET A 43 29.72 -14.88 -57.62
N LEU A 44 31.04 -14.75 -57.53
CA LEU A 44 31.75 -14.65 -56.25
C LEU A 44 31.38 -13.38 -55.49
N SER A 45 31.24 -12.25 -56.20
CA SER A 45 30.81 -10.98 -55.62
C SER A 45 29.37 -11.05 -55.09
N GLU A 46 28.48 -11.73 -55.82
CA GLU A 46 27.11 -11.99 -55.35
C GLU A 46 27.10 -12.82 -54.06
N LEU A 47 27.90 -13.90 -54.00
CA LEU A 47 28.03 -14.75 -52.82
C LEU A 47 28.60 -13.99 -51.61
N GLU A 48 29.63 -13.17 -51.82
CA GLU A 48 30.20 -12.33 -50.76
C GLU A 48 29.15 -11.33 -50.24
N ARG A 49 28.39 -10.70 -51.15
CA ARG A 49 27.31 -9.77 -50.79
C ARG A 49 26.21 -10.46 -49.98
N GLU A 50 25.75 -11.63 -50.41
CA GLU A 50 24.73 -12.40 -49.70
C GLU A 50 25.21 -12.84 -48.31
N CYS A 51 26.46 -13.29 -48.20
CA CYS A 51 27.09 -13.65 -46.93
C CYS A 51 27.16 -12.45 -45.97
N LEU A 52 27.60 -11.30 -46.47
CA LEU A 52 27.63 -10.04 -45.70
C LEU A 52 26.23 -9.61 -45.25
N GLU A 53 25.21 -9.78 -46.09
CA GLU A 53 23.83 -9.45 -45.72
C GLU A 53 23.31 -10.34 -44.58
N VAL A 54 23.63 -11.63 -44.61
CA VAL A 54 23.30 -12.54 -43.50
C VAL A 54 23.97 -12.11 -42.19
N TYR A 55 25.26 -11.75 -42.23
CA TYR A 55 25.96 -11.24 -41.05
C TYR A 55 25.36 -9.92 -40.55
N ARG A 56 25.11 -8.96 -41.45
CA ARG A 56 24.51 -7.66 -41.12
C ARG A 56 23.18 -7.85 -40.40
N ARG A 57 22.29 -8.66 -40.97
CA ARG A 57 21.00 -9.01 -40.37
C ARG A 57 21.16 -9.64 -38.99
N LYS A 58 22.11 -10.56 -38.80
CA LYS A 58 22.34 -11.21 -37.49
C LYS A 58 22.90 -10.26 -36.44
N VAL A 59 23.76 -9.33 -36.85
CA VAL A 59 24.26 -8.26 -35.98
C VAL A 59 23.11 -7.33 -35.57
N GLU A 60 22.26 -6.94 -36.52
CA GLU A 60 21.09 -6.09 -36.25
C GLU A 60 20.09 -6.78 -35.30
N GLU A 61 19.77 -8.06 -35.55
CA GLU A 61 18.91 -8.86 -34.67
C GLU A 61 19.45 -8.94 -33.23
N ALA A 62 20.77 -9.14 -33.08
CA ALA A 62 21.42 -9.16 -31.78
C ALA A 62 21.44 -7.76 -31.11
N ALA A 63 21.67 -6.70 -31.88
CA ALA A 63 21.64 -5.32 -31.40
C ALA A 63 20.25 -4.93 -30.89
N ASN A 64 19.20 -5.28 -31.65
CA ASN A 64 17.81 -5.06 -31.28
C ASN A 64 17.46 -5.83 -30.00
N THR A 65 17.85 -7.10 -29.90
CA THR A 65 17.65 -7.91 -28.69
C THR A 65 18.33 -7.28 -27.47
N LYS A 66 19.57 -6.80 -27.63
CA LYS A 66 20.30 -6.11 -26.57
C LYS A 66 19.59 -4.82 -26.13
N ALA A 67 19.08 -4.03 -27.07
CA ALA A 67 18.32 -2.81 -26.77
C ALA A 67 17.03 -3.12 -26.00
N CYS A 68 16.27 -4.14 -26.42
CA CYS A 68 15.08 -4.60 -25.69
C CYS A 68 15.39 -5.04 -24.27
N LEU A 69 16.49 -5.77 -24.06
CA LEU A 69 16.92 -6.20 -22.73
C LEU A 69 17.30 -5.02 -21.83
N HIS A 70 18.04 -4.03 -22.36
CA HIS A 70 18.36 -2.81 -21.61
C HIS A 70 17.09 -2.07 -21.17
N GLN A 71 16.12 -1.92 -22.07
CA GLN A 71 14.85 -1.28 -21.75
C GLN A 71 14.10 -2.05 -20.65
N SER A 72 14.08 -3.39 -20.73
CA SER A 72 13.45 -4.24 -19.72
C SER A 72 14.09 -4.07 -18.34
N VAL A 73 15.43 -4.03 -18.27
CA VAL A 73 16.17 -3.78 -17.02
C VAL A 73 15.78 -2.41 -16.45
N ALA A 74 15.86 -1.35 -17.26
CA ALA A 74 15.54 0.00 -16.82
C ALA A 74 14.09 0.12 -16.31
N THR A 75 13.12 -0.51 -16.98
CA THR A 75 11.73 -0.54 -16.54
C THR A 75 11.57 -1.25 -15.20
N LYS A 76 12.22 -2.41 -15.02
CA LYS A 76 12.17 -3.17 -13.77
C LYS A 76 12.86 -2.43 -12.61
N GLU A 77 13.98 -1.76 -12.87
CA GLU A 77 14.65 -0.91 -11.87
C GLU A 77 13.80 0.30 -11.46
N ALA A 78 13.09 0.92 -12.41
CA ALA A 78 12.15 2.01 -12.12
C ALA A 78 10.96 1.51 -11.27
N GLU A 79 10.45 0.31 -11.53
CA GLU A 79 9.42 -0.32 -10.70
C GLU A 79 9.92 -0.55 -9.27
N VAL A 80 11.13 -1.09 -9.10
CA VAL A 80 11.76 -1.25 -7.78
C VAL A 80 11.84 0.08 -7.04
N ALA A 81 12.33 1.14 -7.70
CA ALA A 81 12.44 2.47 -7.10
C ALA A 81 11.07 3.01 -6.65
N THR A 82 10.03 2.79 -7.46
CA THR A 82 8.66 3.20 -7.16
C THR A 82 8.10 2.45 -5.94
N LEU A 83 8.28 1.13 -5.88
CA LEU A 83 7.83 0.30 -4.76
C LEU A 83 8.58 0.65 -3.47
N MET A 84 9.90 0.85 -3.53
CA MET A 84 10.72 1.27 -2.40
C MET A 84 10.29 2.64 -1.88
N ALA A 85 10.05 3.61 -2.77
CA ALA A 85 9.57 4.94 -2.39
C ALA A 85 8.21 4.87 -1.68
N ALA A 86 7.25 4.12 -2.24
CA ALA A 86 5.95 3.94 -1.62
C ALA A 86 6.04 3.27 -0.24
N LEU A 87 6.91 2.26 -0.08
CA LEU A 87 7.11 1.57 1.20
C LEU A 87 7.97 2.37 2.20
N GLY A 88 8.57 3.49 1.78
CA GLY A 88 9.56 4.23 2.56
C GLY A 88 10.85 3.43 2.84
N GLU A 89 11.14 2.39 2.06
CA GLU A 89 12.33 1.55 2.21
C GLU A 89 13.51 2.15 1.42
N LEU A 90 14.34 2.96 2.08
CA LEU A 90 15.61 3.42 1.50
C LEU A 90 16.70 2.36 1.74
N ASN A 91 16.61 1.22 1.04
CA ASN A 91 17.69 0.23 1.12
C ASN A 91 18.83 0.63 0.19
N VAL A 92 19.71 1.50 0.69
CA VAL A 92 20.92 2.01 -0.01
C VAL A 92 21.89 0.88 -0.41
N ASN A 93 21.74 -0.32 0.18
CA ASN A 93 22.70 -1.41 0.07
C ASN A 93 22.35 -2.47 -0.99
N SER A 94 21.07 -2.66 -1.34
CA SER A 94 20.67 -3.69 -2.32
C SER A 94 20.87 -3.29 -3.78
N LEU A 95 20.85 -1.98 -4.08
CA LEU A 95 20.99 -1.44 -5.44
C LEU A 95 22.45 -1.07 -5.78
N LYS A 96 23.30 -0.86 -4.76
CA LYS A 96 24.68 -0.36 -4.93
C LYS A 96 25.76 -1.44 -4.84
N GLN A 97 25.45 -2.72 -4.98
CA GLN A 97 26.50 -3.74 -5.06
C GLN A 97 27.25 -3.59 -6.39
N PRO A 98 28.52 -3.13 -6.40
CA PRO A 98 29.27 -2.87 -7.63
C PRO A 98 29.57 -4.16 -8.41
N GLU A 99 29.45 -5.33 -7.78
CA GLU A 99 29.60 -6.63 -8.43
C GLU A 99 28.46 -6.97 -9.40
N LYS A 100 27.27 -6.35 -9.31
CA LYS A 100 26.16 -6.62 -10.25
C LYS A 100 26.32 -5.95 -11.62
N LYS A 101 27.25 -5.00 -11.78
CA LYS A 101 27.49 -4.32 -13.06
C LYS A 101 28.30 -5.15 -14.06
N SER A 102 28.89 -6.28 -13.64
CA SER A 102 29.58 -7.22 -14.52
C SER A 102 28.67 -8.35 -15.06
N ALA A 103 27.46 -8.50 -14.52
CA ALA A 103 26.50 -9.52 -14.95
C ALA A 103 25.85 -9.15 -16.29
N SER A 104 25.52 -10.16 -17.09
CA SER A 104 24.78 -9.99 -18.34
C SER A 104 23.38 -9.43 -18.10
N LEU A 105 22.76 -8.81 -19.11
CA LEU A 105 21.41 -8.23 -18.99
C LEU A 105 20.36 -9.27 -18.56
N LYS A 106 20.51 -10.53 -19.00
CA LYS A 106 19.61 -11.62 -18.61
C LYS A 106 19.75 -11.98 -17.13
N GLU A 107 20.97 -11.99 -16.61
CA GLU A 107 21.24 -12.24 -15.18
C GLU A 107 20.74 -11.08 -14.32
N GLN A 108 20.90 -9.83 -14.76
CA GLN A 108 20.34 -8.67 -14.07
C GLN A 108 18.82 -8.77 -13.94
N LEU A 109 18.11 -9.13 -15.02
CA LEU A 109 16.67 -9.37 -14.99
C LEU A 109 16.28 -10.51 -14.03
N ALA A 110 17.03 -11.62 -14.04
CA ALA A 110 16.79 -12.76 -13.16
C ALA A 110 16.96 -12.39 -11.68
N LEU A 111 17.87 -11.47 -11.35
CA LEU A 111 18.08 -10.99 -9.98
C LEU A 111 17.04 -9.96 -9.53
N VAL A 112 16.56 -9.10 -10.44
CA VAL A 112 15.61 -8.03 -10.11
C VAL A 112 14.18 -8.56 -9.98
N THR A 113 13.81 -9.59 -10.75
CA THR A 113 12.45 -10.16 -10.74
C THR A 113 11.98 -10.62 -9.35
N PRO A 114 12.70 -11.48 -8.60
CA PRO A 114 12.26 -11.91 -7.27
C PRO A 114 12.19 -10.75 -6.27
N LEU A 115 13.08 -9.75 -6.39
CA LEU A 115 13.04 -8.56 -5.54
C LEU A 115 11.74 -7.76 -5.73
N ILE A 116 11.26 -7.62 -6.97
CA ILE A 116 9.98 -6.97 -7.25
C ILE A 116 8.83 -7.76 -6.64
N ASP A 117 8.84 -9.08 -6.78
CA ASP A 117 7.79 -9.94 -6.23
C ASP A 117 7.72 -9.82 -4.70
N ASP A 118 8.87 -9.83 -4.02
CA ASP A 118 8.94 -9.60 -2.57
C ASP A 118 8.40 -8.22 -2.17
N LEU A 119 8.77 -7.16 -2.90
CA LEU A 119 8.30 -5.81 -2.64
C LEU A 119 6.79 -5.66 -2.88
N ARG A 120 6.24 -6.34 -3.89
CA ARG A 120 4.79 -6.37 -4.15
C ARG A 120 4.04 -7.06 -3.00
N VAL A 121 4.50 -8.22 -2.55
CA VAL A 121 3.91 -8.91 -1.40
C VAL A 121 3.95 -8.03 -0.15
N LYS A 122 5.07 -7.36 0.13
CA LYS A 122 5.18 -6.40 1.25
C LYS A 122 4.20 -5.23 1.11
N LYS A 123 4.04 -4.68 -0.10
CA LYS A 123 3.08 -3.61 -0.38
C LYS A 123 1.66 -4.06 -0.08
N ASP A 124 1.26 -5.24 -0.55
CA ASP A 124 -0.08 -5.76 -0.35
C ASP A 124 -0.40 -5.98 1.14
N GLU A 125 0.54 -6.56 1.88
CA GLU A 125 0.40 -6.71 3.34
C GLU A 125 0.31 -5.35 4.04
N ARG A 126 1.12 -4.38 3.62
CA ARG A 126 1.08 -3.03 4.18
C ARG A 126 -0.26 -2.33 3.92
N VAL A 127 -0.79 -2.45 2.72
CA VAL A 127 -2.13 -1.93 2.36
C VAL A 127 -3.20 -2.54 3.26
N LYS A 128 -3.15 -3.86 3.48
CA LYS A 128 -4.08 -4.55 4.41
C LYS A 128 -4.00 -4.00 5.83
N GLN A 129 -2.79 -3.76 6.34
CA GLN A 129 -2.60 -3.17 7.67
C GLN A 129 -3.17 -1.74 7.77
N PHE A 130 -2.98 -0.91 6.75
CA PHE A 130 -3.58 0.42 6.72
C PHE A 130 -5.11 0.35 6.67
N ALA A 131 -5.68 -0.53 5.85
CA ALA A 131 -7.12 -0.70 5.73
C ALA A 131 -7.76 -1.12 7.06
N ASP A 132 -7.15 -2.05 7.79
CA ASP A 132 -7.60 -2.47 9.12
C ASP A 132 -7.57 -1.32 10.12
N VAL A 133 -6.44 -0.60 10.21
CA VAL A 133 -6.29 0.52 11.16
C VAL A 133 -7.25 1.67 10.84
N LYS A 134 -7.40 2.05 9.56
CA LYS A 134 -8.36 3.08 9.12
C LYS A 134 -9.80 2.69 9.46
N THR A 135 -10.18 1.44 9.18
CA THR A 135 -11.52 0.92 9.51
C THR A 135 -11.81 1.01 11.02
N GLN A 136 -10.82 0.68 11.86
CA GLN A 136 -10.96 0.78 13.31
C GLN A 136 -11.07 2.24 13.79
N ILE A 137 -10.29 3.15 13.21
CA ILE A 137 -10.36 4.60 13.48
C ILE A 137 -11.75 5.13 13.14
N ASP A 138 -12.26 4.82 11.95
CA ASP A 138 -13.57 5.29 11.49
C ASP A 138 -14.71 4.75 12.36
N LYS A 139 -14.61 3.48 12.77
CA LYS A 139 -15.56 2.87 13.72
C LYS A 139 -15.58 3.62 15.05
N ILE A 140 -14.42 3.88 15.66
CA ILE A 140 -14.39 4.57 16.96
C ILE A 140 -14.83 6.04 16.82
N THR A 141 -14.42 6.71 15.74
CA THR A 141 -14.80 8.10 15.45
C THR A 141 -16.30 8.25 15.26
N SER A 142 -16.95 7.31 14.55
CA SER A 142 -18.41 7.30 14.39
C SER A 142 -19.15 7.02 15.70
N GLU A 143 -18.65 6.09 16.53
CA GLU A 143 -19.19 5.83 17.87
C GLU A 143 -19.09 7.07 18.79
N ILE A 144 -17.96 7.79 18.73
CA ILE A 144 -17.73 9.02 19.51
C ILE A 144 -18.59 10.19 19.03
N SER A 145 -18.72 10.37 17.72
CA SER A 145 -19.48 11.50 17.15
C SER A 145 -20.99 11.25 17.14
N GLY A 146 -21.43 10.00 17.25
CA GLY A 146 -22.84 9.61 17.16
C GLY A 146 -23.39 9.62 15.73
N TYR A 147 -22.57 9.90 14.72
CA TYR A 147 -22.96 9.84 13.32
C TYR A 147 -22.61 8.49 12.71
N SER A 148 -23.62 7.64 12.53
CA SER A 148 -23.47 6.42 11.75
C SER A 148 -23.57 6.73 10.24
N ASN A 149 -22.53 6.33 9.50
CA ASN A 149 -22.58 5.95 8.09
C ASN A 149 -22.65 7.00 6.95
N ILE A 150 -22.67 8.32 7.18
CA ILE A 150 -22.67 9.28 6.04
C ILE A 150 -21.26 9.69 5.58
N ILE A 151 -20.28 9.68 6.49
CA ILE A 151 -18.91 10.15 6.18
C ILE A 151 -18.04 9.05 5.53
N ASN A 152 -18.45 7.77 5.65
CA ASN A 152 -17.69 6.62 5.16
C ASN A 152 -17.51 6.59 3.63
N ALA A 153 -18.44 7.16 2.85
CA ALA A 153 -18.31 7.15 1.40
C ALA A 153 -17.27 8.17 0.91
N VAL A 154 -17.11 9.32 1.57
CA VAL A 154 -16.27 10.42 1.05
C VAL A 154 -14.83 10.33 1.54
N SER A 155 -14.59 9.83 2.76
CA SER A 155 -13.23 9.64 3.29
C SER A 155 -12.56 8.36 2.76
N SER A 156 -13.33 7.29 2.48
CA SER A 156 -12.77 6.06 1.88
C SER A 156 -12.40 6.23 0.40
N LEU A 157 -12.99 7.19 -0.31
CA LEU A 157 -12.74 7.41 -1.72
C LEU A 157 -11.44 8.18 -2.02
N ASN A 158 -10.78 8.76 -1.01
CA ASN A 158 -9.87 9.87 -1.28
C ASN A 158 -8.38 9.64 -1.00
N LEU A 159 -7.92 8.46 -0.60
CA LEU A 159 -6.50 8.25 -0.37
C LEU A 159 -6.07 6.86 -0.82
N GLU A 160 -5.81 6.73 -2.12
CA GLU A 160 -4.62 5.98 -2.55
C GLU A 160 -3.41 6.64 -1.85
N ASP A 161 -3.21 6.27 -0.60
CA ASP A 161 -2.14 6.80 0.23
C ASP A 161 -0.85 6.21 -0.35
N HIS A 162 -0.19 6.99 -1.21
CA HIS A 162 1.04 6.56 -1.86
C HIS A 162 2.16 6.35 -0.83
N ASP A 163 2.05 6.93 0.36
CA ASP A 163 2.97 6.73 1.48
C ASP A 163 2.53 5.55 2.36
N LEU A 164 2.99 4.36 2.00
CA LEU A 164 2.85 3.13 2.77
C LEU A 164 4.00 2.94 3.76
N SER A 165 4.74 3.99 4.12
CA SER A 165 5.88 3.89 5.03
C SER A 165 5.50 3.40 6.42
N LEU A 166 6.46 2.77 7.10
CA LEU A 166 6.31 2.33 8.49
C LEU A 166 6.06 3.52 9.43
N ARG A 167 6.65 4.68 9.12
CA ARG A 167 6.45 5.92 9.87
C ARG A 167 4.98 6.32 9.82
N ASN A 168 4.42 6.45 8.62
CA ASN A 168 3.00 6.81 8.45
C ASN A 168 2.10 5.79 9.15
N LEU A 169 2.34 4.48 8.98
CA LEU A 169 1.58 3.44 9.68
C LEU A 169 1.65 3.58 11.21
N SER A 170 2.81 3.96 11.75
CA SER A 170 2.98 4.17 13.20
C SER A 170 2.18 5.37 13.71
N GLU A 171 2.03 6.41 12.91
CA GLU A 171 1.21 7.60 13.22
C GLU A 171 -0.27 7.22 13.28
N TYR A 172 -0.78 6.49 12.29
CA TYR A 172 -2.15 5.94 12.31
C TYR A 172 -2.38 5.02 13.52
N LYS A 173 -1.44 4.13 13.84
CA LYS A 173 -1.53 3.27 15.03
C LYS A 173 -1.51 4.09 16.34
N SER A 174 -0.74 5.18 16.39
CA SER A 174 -0.73 6.09 17.54
C SER A 174 -2.07 6.79 17.71
N HIS A 175 -2.64 7.30 16.60
CA HIS A 175 -3.96 7.92 16.59
C HIS A 175 -5.06 6.94 17.03
N LEU A 176 -5.03 5.70 16.54
CA LEU A 176 -5.94 4.65 16.97
C LEU A 176 -5.86 4.40 18.49
N ARG A 177 -4.65 4.32 19.06
CA ARG A 177 -4.50 4.16 20.52
C ARG A 177 -5.06 5.34 21.30
N ALA A 178 -4.87 6.56 20.81
CA ALA A 178 -5.43 7.76 21.43
C ALA A 178 -6.97 7.72 21.44
N LEU A 179 -7.59 7.35 20.31
CA LEU A 179 -9.04 7.18 20.20
C LEU A 179 -9.58 6.05 21.09
N GLN A 180 -8.87 4.93 21.19
CA GLN A 180 -9.23 3.83 22.08
C GLN A 180 -9.19 4.25 23.56
N LYS A 181 -8.19 5.05 23.94
CA LYS A 181 -8.08 5.63 25.27
C LYS A 181 -9.25 6.59 25.55
N GLU A 182 -9.50 7.52 24.63
CA GLU A 182 -10.61 8.48 24.73
C GLU A 182 -11.97 7.79 24.83
N LYS A 183 -12.19 6.74 24.03
CA LYS A 183 -13.38 5.89 24.12
C LYS A 183 -13.55 5.28 25.51
N SER A 184 -12.48 4.74 26.08
CA SER A 184 -12.50 4.13 27.42
C SER A 184 -12.80 5.16 28.51
N GLU A 185 -12.19 6.35 28.41
CA GLU A 185 -12.44 7.48 29.32
C GLU A 185 -13.89 7.97 29.23
N ARG A 186 -14.47 8.07 28.03
CA ARG A 186 -15.89 8.41 27.84
C ARG A 186 -16.82 7.36 28.43
N ILE A 187 -16.55 6.08 28.21
CA ILE A 187 -17.34 4.99 28.81
C ILE A 187 -17.35 5.12 30.33
N GLN A 188 -16.18 5.32 30.95
CA GLN A 188 -16.10 5.51 32.40
C GLN A 188 -16.90 6.74 32.86
N LYS A 189 -16.78 7.86 32.15
CA LYS A 189 -17.52 9.08 32.46
C LYS A 189 -19.04 8.90 32.36
N VAL A 190 -19.53 8.17 31.35
CA VAL A 190 -20.96 7.83 31.23
C VAL A 190 -21.40 7.02 32.46
N VAL A 191 -20.64 6.00 32.87
CA VAL A 191 -20.94 5.20 34.05
C VAL A 191 -21.01 6.07 35.31
N ASP A 192 -20.04 6.95 35.52
CA ASP A 192 -20.01 7.85 36.68
C ASP A 192 -21.22 8.81 36.70
N CYS A 193 -21.55 9.39 35.54
CA CYS A 193 -22.70 10.25 35.40
C CYS A 193 -24.03 9.51 35.64
N VAL A 194 -24.19 8.29 35.12
CA VAL A 194 -25.39 7.46 35.37
C VAL A 194 -25.53 7.13 36.86
N ASN A 195 -24.43 6.81 37.54
CA ASN A 195 -24.42 6.57 38.99
C ASN A 195 -24.82 7.81 39.79
N GLU A 196 -24.37 9.00 39.36
CA GLU A 196 -24.75 10.26 39.98
C GLU A 196 -26.24 10.57 39.78
N VAL A 197 -26.78 10.35 38.58
CA VAL A 197 -28.24 10.46 38.32
C VAL A 197 -29.02 9.51 39.23
N HIS A 198 -28.59 8.25 39.35
CA HIS A 198 -29.22 7.27 40.23
C HIS A 198 -29.27 7.74 41.70
N SER A 199 -28.16 8.25 42.23
CA SER A 199 -28.08 8.82 43.58
C SER A 199 -29.02 10.02 43.77
N LEU A 200 -29.04 10.96 42.82
CA LEU A 200 -29.89 12.14 42.87
C LEU A 200 -31.38 11.78 42.78
N CYS A 201 -31.75 10.82 41.92
CA CYS A 201 -33.11 10.30 41.83
C CYS A 201 -33.55 9.68 43.18
N GLY A 202 -32.69 8.90 43.82
CA GLY A 202 -32.96 8.32 45.14
C GLY A 202 -33.21 9.39 46.22
N VAL A 203 -32.42 10.46 46.25
CA VAL A 203 -32.59 11.58 47.19
C VAL A 203 -33.86 12.39 46.91
N LEU A 204 -34.22 12.56 45.64
CA LEU A 204 -35.38 13.36 45.21
C LEU A 204 -36.69 12.56 45.16
N GLY A 205 -36.64 11.23 45.32
CA GLY A 205 -37.78 10.34 45.14
C GLY A 205 -38.30 10.31 43.69
N LEU A 206 -37.41 10.44 42.70
CA LEU A 206 -37.76 10.42 41.27
C LEU A 206 -37.52 9.03 40.68
N ASP A 207 -38.26 8.70 39.61
CA ASP A 207 -38.04 7.48 38.85
C ASP A 207 -36.75 7.59 38.00
N PHE A 208 -35.76 6.78 38.35
CA PHE A 208 -34.47 6.74 37.66
C PHE A 208 -34.62 6.33 36.20
N GLY A 209 -35.44 5.31 35.93
CA GLY A 209 -35.56 4.74 34.59
C GLY A 209 -36.11 5.75 33.58
N LYS A 210 -37.14 6.50 33.98
CA LYS A 210 -37.70 7.62 33.22
C LYS A 210 -36.67 8.72 33.02
N THR A 211 -35.95 9.11 34.08
CA THR A 211 -34.98 10.21 34.05
C THR A 211 -33.82 9.93 33.09
N VAL A 212 -33.33 8.69 33.03
CA VAL A 212 -32.23 8.29 32.13
C VAL A 212 -32.74 8.02 30.71
N SER A 213 -33.96 7.48 30.55
CA SER A 213 -34.57 7.26 29.24
C SER A 213 -34.86 8.57 28.50
N ASP A 214 -35.16 9.65 29.23
CA ASP A 214 -35.30 11.01 28.68
C ASP A 214 -33.99 11.56 28.08
N VAL A 215 -32.83 11.05 28.53
CA VAL A 215 -31.51 11.37 27.97
C VAL A 215 -31.22 10.51 26.75
N HIS A 216 -31.23 9.18 26.91
CA HIS A 216 -31.15 8.25 25.80
C HIS A 216 -31.60 6.83 26.22
N PRO A 217 -32.45 6.14 25.45
CA PRO A 217 -32.99 4.82 25.82
C PRO A 217 -31.90 3.76 26.08
N SER A 218 -30.79 3.80 25.34
CA SER A 218 -29.69 2.85 25.51
C SER A 218 -28.86 3.04 26.79
N LEU A 219 -29.12 4.08 27.58
CA LEU A 219 -28.52 4.25 28.91
C LEU A 219 -29.28 3.46 29.99
N HIS A 220 -30.53 3.06 29.70
CA HIS A 220 -31.38 2.29 30.60
C HIS A 220 -31.27 0.77 30.37
N GLU A 221 -31.08 0.33 29.12
CA GLU A 221 -30.93 -1.10 28.77
C GLU A 221 -29.48 -1.58 28.93
N THR A 222 -29.15 -2.15 30.08
CA THR A 222 -27.89 -2.90 30.28
C THR A 222 -28.04 -4.35 29.79
N SER A 223 -28.60 -4.54 28.59
CA SER A 223 -28.65 -5.88 27.98
C SER A 223 -27.26 -6.28 27.50
N LEU A 224 -26.90 -7.55 27.69
CA LEU A 224 -25.58 -8.12 27.40
C LEU A 224 -25.29 -8.08 25.88
N GLY A 225 -24.87 -6.93 25.35
CA GLY A 225 -24.52 -6.77 23.92
C GLY A 225 -24.83 -5.42 23.29
N GLN A 226 -25.56 -4.51 23.94
CA GLN A 226 -25.77 -3.14 23.44
C GLN A 226 -24.69 -2.20 23.97
N SER A 227 -24.04 -1.45 23.06
CA SER A 227 -23.09 -0.42 23.43
C SER A 227 -23.85 0.76 24.06
N THR A 228 -23.56 1.06 25.33
CA THR A 228 -23.93 2.32 25.97
C THR A 228 -23.56 3.48 25.04
N ASN A 229 -24.51 4.39 24.76
CA ASN A 229 -24.25 5.50 23.86
C ASN A 229 -23.18 6.42 24.48
N ILE A 230 -22.00 6.48 23.86
CA ILE A 230 -20.83 7.27 24.30
C ILE A 230 -20.61 8.52 23.45
N SER A 231 -21.60 8.87 22.62
CA SER A 231 -21.50 10.03 21.76
C SER A 231 -21.37 11.32 22.57
N VAL A 232 -20.75 12.34 21.97
CA VAL A 232 -20.60 13.66 22.59
C VAL A 232 -21.95 14.22 23.05
N SER A 233 -22.98 14.13 22.21
CA SER A 233 -24.32 14.64 22.51
C SER A 233 -25.02 13.87 23.64
N ALA A 234 -24.82 12.55 23.74
CA ALA A 234 -25.37 11.75 24.83
C ALA A 234 -24.74 12.14 26.18
N LEU A 235 -23.42 12.36 26.19
CA LEU A 235 -22.70 12.78 27.39
C LEU A 235 -23.11 14.19 27.85
N GLU A 236 -23.21 15.15 26.91
CA GLU A 236 -23.69 16.51 27.20
C GLU A 236 -25.12 16.51 27.77
N SER A 237 -26.00 15.69 27.19
CA SER A 237 -27.38 15.55 27.65
C SER A 237 -27.45 14.97 29.07
N LEU A 238 -26.58 14.02 29.40
CA LEU A 238 -26.49 13.42 30.73
C LEU A 238 -25.95 14.41 31.78
N GLU A 239 -24.93 15.19 31.43
CA GLU A 239 -24.43 16.28 32.29
C GLU A 239 -25.51 17.34 32.53
N GLN A 240 -26.29 17.68 31.51
CA GLN A 240 -27.42 18.60 31.64
C GLN A 240 -28.50 18.04 32.59
N ALA A 241 -28.81 16.74 32.51
CA ALA A 241 -29.76 16.09 33.42
C ALA A 241 -29.27 16.15 34.89
N ILE A 242 -27.99 15.85 35.13
CA ILE A 242 -27.37 15.97 36.47
C ILE A 242 -27.49 17.40 37.00
N PHE A 243 -27.19 18.40 36.16
CA PHE A 243 -27.30 19.81 36.55
C PHE A 243 -28.74 20.19 36.95
N ARG A 244 -29.74 19.74 36.19
CA ARG A 244 -31.16 19.94 36.51
C ARG A 244 -31.53 19.29 37.85
N LEU A 245 -31.13 18.05 38.07
CA LEU A 245 -31.41 17.33 39.33
C LEU A 245 -30.74 17.99 40.55
N LYS A 246 -29.47 18.42 40.42
CA LYS A 246 -28.77 19.17 41.49
C LYS A 246 -29.47 20.47 41.82
N THR A 247 -29.99 21.16 40.81
CA THR A 247 -30.73 22.43 40.97
C THR A 247 -32.06 22.19 41.69
N GLU A 248 -32.84 21.19 41.25
CA GLU A 248 -34.10 20.80 41.90
C GLU A 248 -33.89 20.42 43.37
N ARG A 249 -32.84 19.64 43.67
CA ARG A 249 -32.47 19.30 45.04
C ARG A 249 -32.21 20.53 45.90
N LYS A 250 -31.49 21.53 45.37
CA LYS A 250 -31.23 22.78 46.07
C LYS A 250 -32.51 23.56 46.35
N VAL A 251 -33.40 23.65 45.36
CA VAL A 251 -34.70 24.34 45.49
C VAL A 251 -35.57 23.68 46.56
N ARG A 252 -35.72 22.34 46.54
CA ARG A 252 -36.51 21.63 47.56
C ARG A 252 -35.95 21.79 48.97
N TYR A 253 -34.63 21.74 49.12
CA TYR A 253 -33.97 21.96 50.40
C TYR A 253 -34.20 23.37 50.94
N GLN A 254 -34.05 24.40 50.09
CA GLN A 254 -34.34 25.78 50.48
C GLN A 254 -35.81 25.99 50.86
N LYS A 255 -36.74 25.38 50.12
CA LYS A 255 -38.17 25.42 50.46
C LYS A 255 -38.43 24.77 51.81
N MET A 256 -37.89 23.58 52.09
CA MET A 256 -38.01 22.95 53.40
C MET A 256 -37.45 23.82 54.53
N LEU A 257 -36.28 24.45 54.34
CA LEU A 257 -35.71 25.34 55.34
C LEU A 257 -36.62 26.55 55.61
N LEU A 258 -37.17 27.16 54.55
CA LEU A 258 -38.10 28.28 54.69
C LEU A 258 -39.40 27.84 55.40
N ASP A 259 -39.96 26.70 55.01
CA ASP A 259 -41.16 26.13 55.65
C ASP A 259 -40.89 25.81 57.13
N CYS A 260 -39.72 25.29 57.49
CA CYS A 260 -39.30 25.10 58.88
C CYS A 260 -39.14 26.43 59.63
N CYS A 261 -38.50 27.45 59.03
CA CYS A 261 -38.38 28.77 59.63
C CYS A 261 -39.74 29.45 59.85
N LEU A 262 -40.71 29.24 58.94
CA LEU A 262 -42.07 29.76 59.08
C LEU A 262 -42.90 28.96 60.10
N SER A 263 -42.62 27.67 60.27
CA SER A 263 -43.33 26.79 61.21
C SER A 263 -42.77 26.86 62.64
N PHE A 264 -41.52 27.30 62.82
CA PHE A 264 -40.79 27.32 64.09
C PHE A 264 -40.11 28.68 64.39
N GLY A 265 -40.50 29.76 63.70
CA GLY A 265 -40.13 31.14 64.07
C GLY A 265 -40.80 31.56 65.39
N PRO A 266 -40.23 32.56 66.11
CA PRO A 266 -40.59 32.87 67.50
C PRO A 266 -42.07 33.17 67.73
#